data_AF-A0A371QS12-F1
#
_entry.id   AF-A0A371QS12-F1
#
_cell.length_a   1.000
_cell.length_b   1.000
_cell.length_c   1.000
_cell.angle_alpha   90.00
_cell.angle_beta   90.00
_cell.angle_gamma   90.00
#
_symmetry.space_group_name_H-M   'P 1'
#
loop_
_entity.id
_entity.type
_entity.pdbx_description
1 polymer ?
#
loop_
_entity_poly.entity_id
_entity_poly.type
_entity_poly.pdbx_seq_one_letter_code
_entity_poly.pdbx_strand_id
1 'polypeptide(L)'
;MKFEGRNVFISDKAKIGKNVKIGDNSSIYDNAHIGDNSIVADGCAIGEPINDYYTNEEYVNATTFIGEGALIRSKSIIYCGCKIGKNLSTGHRVTIREESVIGDNCRIGTLCDLQGKLEIGNYTWLHSNVHIGQESKIGNYVFIYPYVVFTNDPTPPSDLCMGPTVDDYTQIAVYSVLLPDIKIGKHCLIGAGSLVGKDIGDYKLAIGSPAKIVKDVREIKSREDENSHYPWPYNFERGMPWEGIGYDKWKNHD
;
A
#
# COMPACT_ATOMS: atom_id res chain seq x y z
N MET A 1 -12.89 -26.15 8.44
CA MET A 1 -13.24 -25.00 9.30
C MET A 1 -11.99 -24.10 9.39
N LYS A 2 -12.14 -22.79 9.61
CA LYS A 2 -11.02 -21.82 9.75
C LYS A 2 -10.92 -21.43 11.23
N PHE A 3 -9.72 -21.03 11.67
CA PHE A 3 -9.46 -20.59 13.05
C PHE A 3 -9.58 -21.73 14.08
N GLU A 4 -9.05 -22.92 13.75
CA GLU A 4 -9.05 -24.09 14.63
C GLU A 4 -7.85 -24.14 15.58
N GLY A 5 -6.94 -23.16 15.47
CA GLY A 5 -5.70 -23.12 16.26
C GLY A 5 -4.67 -24.15 15.81
N ARG A 6 -4.78 -24.70 14.60
CA ARG A 6 -3.88 -25.74 14.11
C ARG A 6 -2.54 -25.13 13.70
N ASN A 7 -1.45 -25.60 14.30
CA ASN A 7 -0.07 -25.16 14.00
C ASN A 7 0.10 -23.63 14.11
N VAL A 8 -0.53 -23.00 15.09
CA VAL A 8 -0.39 -21.56 15.32
C VAL A 8 0.74 -21.31 16.31
N PHE A 9 1.69 -20.46 15.94
CA PHE A 9 2.74 -19.96 16.81
C PHE A 9 2.48 -18.50 17.18
N ILE A 10 2.51 -18.19 18.48
CA ILE A 10 2.40 -16.82 18.99
C ILE A 10 3.48 -16.64 20.05
N SER A 11 4.41 -15.72 19.80
CA SER A 11 5.43 -15.33 20.77
C SER A 11 4.81 -14.79 22.06
N ASP A 12 5.42 -15.08 23.20
CA ASP A 12 5.06 -14.52 24.51
C ASP A 12 5.29 -13.00 24.60
N LYS A 13 6.13 -12.45 23.72
CA LYS A 13 6.40 -11.02 23.58
C LYS A 13 5.45 -10.32 22.59
N ALA A 14 4.61 -11.07 21.88
CA ALA A 14 3.59 -10.48 21.02
C ALA A 14 2.46 -9.88 21.87
N LYS A 15 1.82 -8.82 21.36
CA LYS A 15 0.65 -8.20 21.99
C LYS A 15 -0.55 -8.34 21.08
N ILE A 16 -1.53 -9.09 21.53
CA ILE A 16 -2.74 -9.38 20.77
C ILE A 16 -3.92 -8.63 21.39
N GLY A 17 -4.59 -7.82 20.58
CA GLY A 17 -5.78 -7.07 20.97
C GLY A 17 -7.00 -7.96 21.23
N LYS A 18 -8.09 -7.32 21.65
CA LYS A 18 -9.37 -7.99 21.91
C LYS A 18 -10.00 -8.51 20.62
N ASN A 19 -10.65 -9.66 20.68
CA ASN A 19 -11.39 -10.27 19.56
C ASN A 19 -10.55 -10.52 18.29
N VAL A 20 -9.22 -10.59 18.41
CA VAL A 20 -8.36 -10.93 17.28
C VAL A 20 -8.53 -12.41 16.93
N LYS A 21 -8.66 -12.71 15.64
CA LYS A 21 -8.73 -14.09 15.12
C LYS A 21 -7.45 -14.41 14.35
N ILE A 22 -6.79 -15.50 14.73
CA ILE A 22 -5.55 -15.95 14.08
C ILE A 22 -5.82 -17.30 13.43
N GLY A 23 -5.62 -17.36 12.12
CA GLY A 23 -5.88 -18.52 11.27
C GLY A 23 -4.80 -19.59 11.42
N ASP A 24 -5.10 -20.78 10.92
CA ASP A 24 -4.25 -21.95 11.06
C ASP A 24 -2.91 -21.76 10.34
N ASN A 25 -1.85 -22.38 10.85
CA ASN A 25 -0.49 -22.34 10.31
C ASN A 25 0.14 -20.93 10.29
N SER A 26 -0.33 -20.01 11.14
CA SER A 26 0.20 -18.65 11.21
C SER A 26 1.25 -18.51 12.32
N SER A 27 2.22 -17.63 12.11
CA SER A 27 3.27 -17.28 13.06
C SER A 27 3.19 -15.80 13.42
N ILE A 28 3.08 -15.50 14.70
CA ILE A 28 3.16 -14.15 15.25
C ILE A 28 4.44 -14.04 16.07
N TYR A 29 5.41 -13.28 15.57
CA TYR A 29 6.75 -13.17 16.14
C TYR A 29 6.85 -12.14 17.28
N ASP A 30 8.01 -12.10 17.92
CA ASP A 30 8.35 -11.16 18.98
C ASP A 30 8.01 -9.71 18.61
N ASN A 31 7.44 -8.97 19.56
CA ASN A 31 7.12 -7.56 19.43
C ASN A 31 6.14 -7.20 18.28
N ALA A 32 5.41 -8.18 17.76
CA ALA A 32 4.24 -7.93 16.92
C ALA A 32 3.06 -7.48 17.79
N HIS A 33 2.53 -6.29 17.52
CA HIS A 33 1.36 -5.73 18.19
C HIS A 33 0.19 -5.66 17.20
N ILE A 34 -0.86 -6.43 17.45
CA ILE A 34 -2.04 -6.54 16.58
C ILE A 34 -3.25 -5.92 17.30
N GLY A 35 -3.82 -4.87 16.73
CA GLY A 35 -4.95 -4.15 17.30
C GLY A 35 -6.25 -4.94 17.34
N ASP A 36 -7.20 -4.46 18.15
CA ASP A 36 -8.49 -5.07 18.41
C ASP A 36 -9.27 -5.40 17.12
N ASN A 37 -10.12 -6.42 17.17
CA ASN A 37 -11.03 -6.83 16.11
C ASN A 37 -10.35 -7.18 14.77
N SER A 38 -9.05 -7.46 14.79
CA SER A 38 -8.30 -7.85 13.60
C SER A 38 -8.46 -9.34 13.26
N ILE A 39 -8.30 -9.68 12.00
CA ILE A 39 -8.30 -11.04 11.47
C ILE A 39 -7.01 -11.26 10.72
N VAL A 40 -6.20 -12.19 11.23
CA VAL A 40 -5.04 -12.76 10.54
C VAL A 40 -5.49 -14.11 9.98
N ALA A 41 -5.59 -14.23 8.65
CA ALA A 41 -6.02 -15.47 8.01
C ALA A 41 -4.90 -16.52 7.95
N ASP A 42 -5.22 -17.71 7.44
CA ASP A 42 -4.33 -18.87 7.48
C ASP A 42 -2.97 -18.64 6.81
N GLY A 43 -1.91 -19.15 7.44
CA GLY A 43 -0.56 -19.19 6.89
C GLY A 43 0.19 -17.87 6.91
N CYS A 44 -0.24 -16.88 7.69
CA CYS A 44 0.40 -15.57 7.74
C CYS A 44 1.62 -15.55 8.67
N ALA A 45 2.58 -14.68 8.38
CA ALA A 45 3.72 -14.36 9.24
C ALA A 45 3.67 -12.88 9.60
N ILE A 46 3.59 -12.55 10.90
CA ILE A 46 3.45 -11.17 11.38
C ILE A 46 4.61 -10.84 12.33
N GLY A 47 5.30 -9.74 12.03
CA GLY A 47 6.56 -9.39 12.69
C GLY A 47 7.73 -10.24 12.20
N GLU A 48 7.70 -10.71 10.95
CA GLU A 48 8.78 -11.52 10.36
C GLU A 48 10.13 -10.82 10.54
N PRO A 49 11.16 -11.50 11.09
CA PRO A 49 12.45 -10.88 11.34
C PRO A 49 13.21 -10.55 10.04
N ILE A 50 14.14 -9.60 10.14
CA ILE A 50 15.08 -9.31 9.06
C ILE A 50 16.23 -10.33 9.03
N ASN A 51 17.09 -10.23 8.01
CA ASN A 51 18.21 -11.14 7.79
C ASN A 51 19.12 -11.34 9.02
N ASP A 52 19.34 -10.28 9.80
CA ASP A 52 20.22 -10.33 10.98
C ASP A 52 19.82 -11.40 12.00
N TYR A 53 18.53 -11.75 12.10
CA TYR A 53 18.03 -12.80 12.99
C TYR A 53 18.72 -14.15 12.80
N TYR A 54 19.16 -14.46 11.57
CA TYR A 54 19.72 -15.77 11.25
C TYR A 54 21.19 -15.92 11.64
N THR A 55 21.89 -14.83 11.94
CA THR A 55 23.34 -14.83 12.19
C THR A 55 23.76 -14.07 13.44
N ASN A 56 22.93 -13.16 13.94
CA ASN A 56 23.22 -12.34 15.11
C ASN A 56 22.48 -12.88 16.34
N GLU A 57 23.21 -13.49 17.27
CA GLU A 57 22.66 -14.05 18.51
C GLU A 57 22.04 -12.98 19.44
N GLU A 58 22.45 -11.71 19.29
CA GLU A 58 21.93 -10.58 20.07
C GLU A 58 20.76 -9.87 19.37
N TYR A 59 20.28 -10.39 18.23
CA TYR A 59 19.22 -9.74 17.47
C TYR A 59 17.92 -9.61 18.27
N VAL A 60 17.37 -8.40 18.28
CA VAL A 60 16.06 -8.10 18.86
C VAL A 60 15.11 -7.65 17.77
N ASN A 61 14.00 -8.38 17.63
CA ASN A 61 13.00 -8.08 16.61
C ASN A 61 12.37 -6.69 16.82
N ALA A 62 12.40 -5.84 15.79
CA ALA A 62 11.85 -4.50 15.90
C ALA A 62 10.31 -4.54 16.05
N THR A 63 9.77 -3.68 16.90
CA THR A 63 8.32 -3.67 17.16
C THR A 63 7.52 -3.34 15.91
N THR A 64 6.53 -4.17 15.60
CA THR A 64 5.57 -3.92 14.53
C THR A 64 4.22 -3.60 15.11
N PHE A 65 3.58 -2.54 14.61
CA PHE A 65 2.25 -2.14 15.00
C PHE A 65 1.28 -2.31 13.84
N ILE A 66 0.18 -2.99 14.11
CA ILE A 66 -0.96 -3.11 13.19
C ILE A 66 -2.18 -2.57 13.93
N GLY A 67 -2.84 -1.57 13.37
CA GLY A 67 -4.03 -0.95 13.94
C GLY A 67 -5.22 -1.91 14.05
N GLU A 68 -6.25 -1.45 14.75
CA GLU A 68 -7.50 -2.20 14.92
C GLU A 68 -8.23 -2.44 13.58
N GLY A 69 -9.03 -3.50 13.54
CA GLY A 69 -9.89 -3.81 12.40
C GLY A 69 -9.17 -4.32 11.15
N ALA A 70 -7.90 -4.74 11.26
CA ALA A 70 -7.16 -5.24 10.11
C ALA A 70 -7.73 -6.58 9.61
N LEU A 71 -7.78 -6.76 8.29
CA LEU A 71 -8.06 -8.04 7.63
C LEU A 71 -6.84 -8.42 6.77
N ILE A 72 -6.00 -9.27 7.33
CA ILE A 72 -4.77 -9.75 6.68
C ILE A 72 -5.07 -11.13 6.10
N ARG A 73 -5.21 -11.21 4.78
CA ARG A 73 -5.60 -12.44 4.08
C ARG A 73 -4.42 -13.41 3.91
N SER A 74 -4.78 -14.66 3.61
CA SER A 74 -3.92 -15.82 3.79
C SER A 74 -2.55 -15.71 3.12
N LYS A 75 -1.55 -16.26 3.81
CA LYS A 75 -0.14 -16.32 3.37
C LYS A 75 0.52 -14.96 3.19
N SER A 76 0.00 -13.91 3.82
CA SER A 76 0.67 -12.62 3.84
C SER A 76 1.81 -12.61 4.87
N ILE A 77 2.89 -11.92 4.54
CA ILE A 77 4.07 -11.75 5.39
C ILE A 77 4.24 -10.27 5.66
N ILE A 78 4.25 -9.89 6.93
CA ILE A 78 4.51 -8.51 7.38
C ILE A 78 5.73 -8.56 8.30
N TYR A 79 6.78 -7.86 7.90
CA TYR A 79 8.05 -7.80 8.60
C TYR A 79 7.99 -6.96 9.87
N CYS A 80 9.01 -7.15 10.70
CA CYS A 80 9.29 -6.37 11.89
C CYS A 80 9.41 -4.86 11.59
N GLY A 81 9.29 -3.99 12.61
CA GLY A 81 9.50 -2.54 12.46
C GLY A 81 8.43 -1.75 11.68
N CYS A 82 7.35 -2.37 11.20
CA CYS A 82 6.31 -1.65 10.46
C CYS A 82 5.35 -0.88 11.40
N LYS A 83 4.80 0.24 10.91
CA LYS A 83 3.72 1.00 11.57
C LYS A 83 2.54 1.09 10.61
N ILE A 84 1.52 0.28 10.86
CA ILE A 84 0.35 0.15 10.00
C ILE A 84 -0.88 0.65 10.76
N GLY A 85 -1.62 1.55 10.12
CA GLY A 85 -2.85 2.14 10.63
C GLY A 85 -4.02 1.16 10.78
N LYS A 86 -5.19 1.72 11.05
CA LYS A 86 -6.45 1.00 11.24
C LYS A 86 -7.00 0.45 9.93
N ASN A 87 -7.81 -0.60 10.03
CA ASN A 87 -8.60 -1.13 8.92
C ASN A 87 -7.76 -1.49 7.68
N LEU A 88 -6.50 -1.91 7.85
CA LEU A 88 -5.72 -2.47 6.75
C LEU A 88 -6.47 -3.68 6.17
N SER A 89 -6.65 -3.75 4.86
CA SER A 89 -7.16 -4.94 4.19
C SER A 89 -6.17 -5.44 3.14
N THR A 90 -5.63 -6.64 3.32
CA THR A 90 -4.74 -7.27 2.32
C THR A 90 -5.47 -8.29 1.45
N GLY A 91 -4.96 -8.53 0.24
CA GLY A 91 -5.22 -9.71 -0.56
C GLY A 91 -4.37 -10.89 -0.09
N HIS A 92 -4.30 -11.94 -0.90
CA HIS A 92 -3.51 -13.13 -0.55
C HIS A 92 -2.04 -12.94 -0.89
N ARG A 93 -1.14 -13.56 -0.12
CA ARG A 93 0.30 -13.60 -0.43
C ARG A 93 0.92 -12.22 -0.65
N VAL A 94 0.55 -11.27 0.22
CA VAL A 94 1.17 -9.94 0.25
C VAL A 94 2.44 -10.00 1.07
N THR A 95 3.49 -9.33 0.63
CA THR A 95 4.71 -9.13 1.41
C THR A 95 4.88 -7.65 1.71
N ILE A 96 5.03 -7.32 3.00
CA ILE A 96 5.34 -5.96 3.48
C ILE A 96 6.62 -6.04 4.29
N ARG A 97 7.69 -5.45 3.77
CA ARG A 97 9.01 -5.42 4.42
C ARG A 97 9.14 -4.29 5.44
N GLU A 98 10.22 -4.39 6.21
CA GLU A 98 10.50 -3.66 7.43
C GLU A 98 10.46 -2.13 7.30
N GLU A 99 10.29 -1.45 8.43
CA GLU A 99 10.36 0.02 8.54
C GLU A 99 9.37 0.78 7.64
N SER A 100 8.29 0.12 7.19
CA SER A 100 7.24 0.75 6.39
C SER A 100 6.18 1.41 7.28
N VAL A 101 5.77 2.62 6.92
CA VAL A 101 4.65 3.35 7.52
C VAL A 101 3.48 3.35 6.54
N ILE A 102 2.35 2.81 6.96
CA ILE A 102 1.13 2.69 6.14
C ILE A 102 -0.03 3.26 6.93
N GLY A 103 -0.77 4.20 6.32
CA GLY A 103 -1.91 4.88 6.92
C GLY A 103 -3.15 4.00 7.14
N ASP A 104 -4.22 4.67 7.56
CA ASP A 104 -5.51 4.06 7.85
C ASP A 104 -6.30 3.72 6.57
N ASN A 105 -7.13 2.69 6.63
CA ASN A 105 -8.07 2.28 5.59
C ASN A 105 -7.41 1.93 4.24
N CYS A 106 -6.13 1.55 4.28
CA CYS A 106 -5.39 1.11 3.10
C CYS A 106 -5.82 -0.29 2.65
N ARG A 107 -5.74 -0.50 1.33
CA ARG A 107 -5.98 -1.80 0.71
C ARG A 107 -4.75 -2.22 -0.07
N ILE A 108 -4.27 -3.44 0.16
CA ILE A 108 -3.08 -3.97 -0.49
C ILE A 108 -3.43 -5.27 -1.18
N GLY A 109 -3.45 -5.28 -2.50
CA GLY A 109 -3.98 -6.37 -3.32
C GLY A 109 -3.13 -7.63 -3.28
N THR A 110 -3.71 -8.74 -3.75
CA THR A 110 -3.05 -10.05 -3.83
C THR A 110 -1.70 -9.96 -4.56
N LEU A 111 -0.66 -10.58 -4.02
CA LEU A 111 0.71 -10.59 -4.56
C LEU A 111 1.43 -9.24 -4.61
N CYS A 112 0.95 -8.22 -3.89
CA CYS A 112 1.74 -7.01 -3.70
C CYS A 112 3.04 -7.31 -2.95
N ASP A 113 4.09 -6.60 -3.37
CA ASP A 113 5.43 -6.69 -2.82
C ASP A 113 5.95 -5.28 -2.48
N LEU A 114 6.02 -4.99 -1.18
CA LEU A 114 6.41 -3.70 -0.63
C LEU A 114 7.79 -3.84 0.03
N GLN A 115 8.81 -3.18 -0.51
CA GLN A 115 10.22 -3.50 -0.24
C GLN A 115 10.82 -2.88 1.05
N GLY A 116 10.03 -2.19 1.86
CA GLY A 116 10.47 -1.63 3.15
C GLY A 116 10.83 -0.15 3.05
N LYS A 117 10.95 0.52 4.19
CA LYS A 117 11.22 1.98 4.28
C LYS A 117 10.28 2.81 3.40
N LEU A 118 9.00 2.49 3.45
CA LEU A 118 7.97 3.14 2.66
C LEU A 118 7.15 4.11 3.51
N GLU A 119 6.61 5.14 2.86
CA GLU A 119 5.56 5.99 3.43
C GLU A 119 4.31 5.91 2.55
N ILE A 120 3.20 5.40 3.07
CA ILE A 120 1.92 5.29 2.38
C ILE A 120 0.83 5.98 3.21
N GLY A 121 0.15 6.96 2.62
CA GLY A 121 -0.95 7.70 3.25
C GLY A 121 -2.22 6.89 3.44
N ASN A 122 -3.29 7.57 3.86
CA ASN A 122 -4.58 6.95 4.18
C ASN A 122 -5.41 6.66 2.93
N TYR A 123 -6.32 5.68 3.00
CA TYR A 123 -7.26 5.31 1.94
C TYR A 123 -6.59 5.01 0.58
N THR A 124 -5.31 4.65 0.61
CA THR A 124 -4.54 4.32 -0.59
C THR A 124 -4.71 2.85 -0.93
N TRP A 125 -5.01 2.58 -2.20
CA TRP A 125 -5.40 1.27 -2.70
C TRP A 125 -4.40 0.77 -3.74
N LEU A 126 -3.69 -0.29 -3.37
CA LEU A 126 -2.84 -1.05 -4.26
C LEU A 126 -3.63 -2.26 -4.72
N HIS A 127 -3.78 -2.42 -6.03
CA HIS A 127 -4.38 -3.61 -6.61
C HIS A 127 -3.36 -4.75 -6.72
N SER A 128 -3.73 -5.85 -7.37
CA SER A 128 -2.90 -7.06 -7.39
C SER A 128 -1.52 -6.86 -8.04
N ASN A 129 -0.51 -7.51 -7.45
CA ASN A 129 0.83 -7.64 -8.03
C ASN A 129 1.53 -6.30 -8.32
N VAL A 130 1.32 -5.33 -7.43
CA VAL A 130 2.04 -4.05 -7.43
C VAL A 130 3.36 -4.24 -6.68
N HIS A 131 4.46 -3.74 -7.26
CA HIS A 131 5.77 -3.68 -6.61
C HIS A 131 6.10 -2.24 -6.23
N ILE A 132 6.41 -2.00 -4.95
CA ILE A 132 6.86 -0.70 -4.46
C ILE A 132 8.29 -0.81 -3.96
N GLY A 133 9.23 -0.22 -4.71
CA GLY A 133 10.64 -0.12 -4.33
C GLY A 133 10.87 0.74 -3.08
N GLN A 134 11.97 0.48 -2.36
CA GLN A 134 12.32 1.18 -1.12
C GLN A 134 12.37 2.71 -1.30
N GLU A 135 12.15 3.45 -0.21
CA GLU A 135 12.16 4.91 -0.16
C GLU A 135 11.04 5.59 -0.97
N SER A 136 10.08 4.82 -1.51
CA SER A 136 8.92 5.38 -2.20
C SER A 136 7.94 6.04 -1.22
N LYS A 137 7.36 7.16 -1.64
CA LYS A 137 6.36 7.91 -0.87
C LYS A 137 5.06 8.02 -1.64
N ILE A 138 3.95 7.65 -1.02
CA ILE A 138 2.63 7.60 -1.64
C ILE A 138 1.65 8.34 -0.74
N GLY A 139 0.98 9.34 -1.28
CA GLY A 139 0.02 10.18 -0.58
C GLY A 139 -1.28 9.45 -0.22
N ASN A 140 -2.30 10.23 0.09
CA ASN A 140 -3.63 9.74 0.45
C ASN A 140 -4.49 9.51 -0.79
N TYR A 141 -5.41 8.54 -0.71
CA TYR A 141 -6.37 8.27 -1.78
C TYR A 141 -5.71 7.96 -3.13
N VAL A 142 -4.48 7.41 -3.13
CA VAL A 142 -3.79 7.03 -4.37
C VAL A 142 -4.26 5.65 -4.80
N PHE A 143 -4.63 5.48 -6.06
CA PHE A 143 -4.99 4.17 -6.61
C PHE A 143 -3.89 3.67 -7.55
N ILE A 144 -3.33 2.51 -7.22
CA ILE A 144 -2.26 1.87 -7.98
C ILE A 144 -2.79 0.56 -8.54
N TYR A 145 -3.02 0.52 -9.83
CA TYR A 145 -3.66 -0.60 -10.51
C TYR A 145 -2.68 -1.77 -10.75
N PRO A 146 -3.17 -2.97 -11.16
CA PRO A 146 -2.32 -4.15 -11.22
C PRO A 146 -1.02 -4.02 -12.02
N TYR A 147 0.03 -4.70 -11.55
CA TYR A 147 1.33 -4.79 -12.23
C TYR A 147 2.12 -3.47 -12.35
N VAL A 148 1.78 -2.45 -11.56
CA VAL A 148 2.61 -1.25 -11.47
C VAL A 148 3.89 -1.53 -10.70
N VAL A 149 5.01 -0.96 -11.17
CA VAL A 149 6.33 -1.11 -10.58
C VAL A 149 6.93 0.25 -10.26
N PHE A 150 7.28 0.47 -9.00
CA PHE A 150 8.10 1.60 -8.58
C PHE A 150 9.54 1.11 -8.44
N THR A 151 10.45 1.72 -9.19
CA THR A 151 11.89 1.42 -9.09
C THR A 151 12.56 2.38 -8.09
N ASN A 152 13.85 2.23 -7.79
CA ASN A 152 14.54 3.09 -6.83
C ASN A 152 16.03 3.32 -7.09
N ASP A 153 16.68 2.58 -8.00
CA ASP A 153 18.10 2.76 -8.32
C ASP A 153 18.27 3.53 -9.63
N PRO A 154 18.71 4.80 -9.61
CA PRO A 154 18.82 5.64 -10.81
C PRO A 154 19.87 5.14 -11.81
N THR A 155 20.90 4.44 -11.33
CA THR A 155 22.03 3.96 -12.14
C THR A 155 22.46 2.58 -11.67
N PRO A 156 21.67 1.53 -11.97
CA PRO A 156 21.84 0.24 -11.34
C PRO A 156 23.05 -0.55 -11.85
N PRO A 157 23.76 -1.29 -10.95
CA PRO A 157 23.58 -1.30 -9.50
C PRO A 157 24.30 -0.13 -8.81
N SER A 158 23.68 0.49 -7.81
CA SER A 158 24.28 1.52 -6.95
C SER A 158 23.79 1.45 -5.49
N ASP A 159 24.53 2.10 -4.58
CA ASP A 159 24.13 2.23 -3.16
C ASP A 159 23.03 3.29 -2.96
N LEU A 160 22.71 4.07 -4.00
CA LEU A 160 21.74 5.16 -3.93
C LEU A 160 20.33 4.63 -4.22
N CYS A 161 19.47 4.63 -3.19
CA CYS A 161 18.05 4.31 -3.32
C CYS A 161 17.21 5.60 -3.24
N MET A 162 16.50 5.93 -4.31
CA MET A 162 15.59 7.07 -4.40
C MET A 162 14.25 6.63 -5.01
N GLY A 163 13.27 6.34 -4.15
CA GLY A 163 11.95 5.91 -4.57
C GLY A 163 11.09 7.06 -5.15
N PRO A 164 10.15 6.77 -6.07
CA PRO A 164 9.19 7.74 -6.56
C PRO A 164 8.32 8.33 -5.46
N THR A 165 7.92 9.59 -5.64
CA THR A 165 6.89 10.25 -4.82
C THR A 165 5.61 10.44 -5.63
N VAL A 166 4.47 10.00 -5.10
CA VAL A 166 3.15 10.13 -5.72
C VAL A 166 2.20 10.82 -4.76
N ASP A 167 1.66 11.98 -5.15
CA ASP A 167 0.83 12.81 -4.29
C ASP A 167 -0.66 12.43 -4.35
N ASP A 168 -1.46 13.04 -3.48
CA ASP A 168 -2.83 12.67 -3.17
C ASP A 168 -3.72 12.53 -4.42
N TYR A 169 -4.66 11.57 -4.34
CA TYR A 169 -5.70 11.31 -5.35
C TYR A 169 -5.18 10.89 -6.74
N THR A 170 -3.88 10.69 -6.91
CA THR A 170 -3.34 10.23 -8.19
C THR A 170 -3.68 8.78 -8.47
N GLN A 171 -3.89 8.47 -9.74
CA GLN A 171 -4.17 7.13 -10.23
C GLN A 171 -3.05 6.66 -11.18
N ILE A 172 -2.52 5.46 -10.94
CA ILE A 172 -1.49 4.85 -11.78
C ILE A 172 -2.05 3.58 -12.40
N ALA A 173 -2.41 3.66 -13.68
CA ALA A 173 -3.04 2.56 -14.40
C ALA A 173 -2.07 1.39 -14.64
N VAL A 174 -2.68 0.25 -14.98
CA VAL A 174 -2.03 -1.07 -15.05
C VAL A 174 -0.70 -1.06 -15.80
N TYR A 175 0.24 -1.89 -15.33
CA TYR A 175 1.49 -2.18 -16.04
C TYR A 175 2.43 -0.97 -16.23
N SER A 176 2.23 0.12 -15.49
CA SER A 176 3.10 1.29 -15.55
C SER A 176 4.37 1.11 -14.72
N VAL A 177 5.47 1.70 -15.15
CA VAL A 177 6.76 1.71 -14.45
C VAL A 177 7.12 3.15 -14.11
N LEU A 178 7.43 3.39 -12.85
CA LEU A 178 7.95 4.67 -12.36
C LEU A 178 9.47 4.56 -12.15
N LEU A 179 10.23 5.38 -12.87
CA LEU A 179 11.68 5.48 -12.71
C LEU A 179 12.04 6.18 -11.38
N PRO A 180 13.28 6.01 -10.88
CA PRO A 180 13.70 6.53 -9.58
C PRO A 180 13.63 8.06 -9.51
N ASP A 181 13.45 8.58 -8.29
CA ASP A 181 13.48 10.02 -7.96
C ASP A 181 12.53 10.92 -8.77
N ILE A 182 11.43 10.37 -9.28
CA ILE A 182 10.38 11.19 -9.92
C ILE A 182 9.32 11.62 -8.91
N LYS A 183 8.68 12.75 -9.20
CA LYS A 183 7.54 13.28 -8.45
C LYS A 183 6.31 13.36 -9.34
N ILE A 184 5.21 12.75 -8.90
CA ILE A 184 3.89 12.84 -9.54
C ILE A 184 2.97 13.62 -8.60
N GLY A 185 2.49 14.76 -9.07
CA GLY A 185 1.60 15.66 -8.32
C GLY A 185 0.19 15.11 -8.13
N LYS A 186 -0.69 15.94 -7.59
CA LYS A 186 -2.05 15.56 -7.18
C LYS A 186 -2.98 15.34 -8.36
N HIS A 187 -3.96 14.46 -8.16
CA HIS A 187 -5.02 14.21 -9.14
C HIS A 187 -4.51 13.87 -10.55
N CYS A 188 -3.34 13.24 -10.67
CA CYS A 188 -2.84 12.81 -11.98
C CYS A 188 -3.49 11.49 -12.41
N LEU A 189 -3.48 11.25 -13.72
CA LEU A 189 -3.72 9.94 -14.29
C LEU A 189 -2.50 9.51 -15.11
N ILE A 190 -1.82 8.46 -14.65
CA ILE A 190 -0.81 7.76 -15.46
C ILE A 190 -1.54 6.65 -16.21
N GLY A 191 -1.54 6.72 -17.54
CA GLY A 191 -2.23 5.73 -18.36
C GLY A 191 -1.51 4.38 -18.40
N ALA A 192 -2.22 3.35 -18.84
CA ALA A 192 -1.73 1.98 -18.80
C ALA A 192 -0.43 1.79 -19.61
N GLY A 193 0.48 0.97 -19.10
CA GLY A 193 1.75 0.64 -19.75
C GLY A 193 2.73 1.80 -19.88
N SER A 194 2.61 2.83 -19.05
CA SER A 194 3.46 4.03 -19.17
C SER A 194 4.82 3.83 -18.50
N LEU A 195 5.90 4.31 -19.14
CA LEU A 195 7.23 4.41 -18.55
C LEU A 195 7.50 5.85 -18.13
N VAL A 196 7.31 6.17 -16.86
CA VAL A 196 7.42 7.53 -16.34
C VAL A 196 8.85 7.80 -15.91
N GLY A 197 9.54 8.67 -16.63
CA GLY A 197 10.93 9.04 -16.37
C GLY A 197 11.17 10.51 -16.03
N LYS A 198 10.10 11.28 -15.80
CA LYS A 198 10.17 12.71 -15.47
C LYS A 198 9.03 13.07 -14.53
N ASP A 199 9.22 14.14 -13.77
CA ASP A 199 8.19 14.73 -12.93
C ASP A 199 6.92 15.10 -13.72
N ILE A 200 5.79 14.92 -13.06
CA ILE A 200 4.46 15.21 -13.60
C ILE A 200 3.76 16.12 -12.58
N GLY A 201 3.40 17.34 -13.00
CA GLY A 201 2.65 18.27 -12.15
C GLY A 201 1.18 17.88 -11.98
N ASP A 202 0.46 18.60 -11.13
CA ASP A 202 -0.93 18.29 -10.79
C ASP A 202 -1.88 18.27 -12.00
N TYR A 203 -2.94 17.47 -11.88
CA TYR A 203 -4.05 17.35 -12.84
C TYR A 203 -3.60 16.95 -14.25
N LYS A 204 -2.49 16.22 -14.41
CA LYS A 204 -2.00 15.79 -15.72
C LYS A 204 -2.41 14.38 -16.06
N LEU A 205 -2.76 14.19 -17.33
CA LEU A 205 -2.75 12.89 -17.99
C LEU A 205 -1.38 12.67 -18.63
N ALA A 206 -0.67 11.61 -18.23
CA ALA A 206 0.58 11.19 -18.89
C ALA A 206 0.47 9.75 -19.38
N ILE A 207 0.88 9.49 -20.63
CA ILE A 207 0.81 8.16 -21.25
C ILE A 207 2.04 7.85 -22.11
N GLY A 208 2.33 6.56 -22.31
CA GLY A 208 3.30 6.07 -23.29
C GLY A 208 4.66 5.67 -22.71
N SER A 209 5.58 5.25 -23.58
CA SER A 209 6.95 4.87 -23.23
C SER A 209 7.95 5.52 -24.19
N PRO A 210 8.69 6.57 -23.78
CA PRO A 210 8.57 7.25 -22.49
C PRO A 210 7.23 7.98 -22.35
N ALA A 211 6.75 8.10 -21.12
CA ALA A 211 5.50 8.79 -20.81
C ALA A 211 5.60 10.27 -21.16
N LYS A 212 4.57 10.81 -21.82
CA LYS A 212 4.45 12.22 -22.14
C LYS A 212 3.15 12.76 -21.55
N ILE A 213 3.22 13.98 -21.02
CA ILE A 213 2.03 14.72 -20.61
C ILE A 213 1.24 15.05 -21.89
N VAL A 214 0.00 14.57 -21.97
CA VAL A 214 -0.85 14.73 -23.14
C VAL A 214 -1.82 15.90 -22.98
N LYS A 215 -2.46 16.00 -21.82
CA LYS A 215 -3.45 17.04 -21.53
C LYS A 215 -3.75 17.16 -20.04
N ASP A 216 -4.62 18.10 -19.69
CA ASP A 216 -5.24 18.13 -18.38
C ASP A 216 -6.22 16.95 -18.21
N VAL A 217 -6.15 16.29 -17.05
CA VAL A 217 -6.97 15.11 -16.77
C VAL A 217 -8.46 15.45 -16.70
N ARG A 218 -8.82 16.70 -16.35
CA ARG A 218 -10.20 17.19 -16.25
C ARG A 218 -10.89 17.31 -17.61
N GLU A 219 -10.13 17.15 -18.70
CA GLU A 219 -10.66 17.04 -20.06
C GLU A 219 -11.08 15.61 -20.41
N ILE A 220 -10.88 14.62 -19.53
CA ILE A 220 -11.34 13.25 -19.75
C ILE A 220 -12.81 13.17 -19.39
N LYS A 221 -13.62 12.76 -20.37
CA LYS A 221 -15.06 12.55 -20.18
C LYS A 221 -15.34 11.12 -19.71
N SER A 222 -16.24 11.01 -18.75
CA SER A 222 -16.85 9.76 -18.33
C SER A 222 -17.60 9.13 -19.51
N ARG A 223 -17.57 7.80 -19.60
CA ARG A 223 -18.31 7.05 -20.64
C ARG A 223 -19.79 6.87 -20.29
N GLU A 224 -20.18 7.16 -19.05
CA GLU A 224 -21.55 6.96 -18.56
C GLU A 224 -22.44 8.16 -18.82
N ASP A 225 -21.89 9.38 -18.67
CA ASP A 225 -22.67 10.63 -18.66
C ASP A 225 -22.00 11.79 -19.41
N GLU A 226 -20.87 11.57 -20.08
CA GLU A 226 -20.09 12.57 -20.84
C GLU A 226 -19.58 13.78 -20.02
N ASN A 227 -19.75 13.77 -18.70
CA ASN A 227 -19.21 14.77 -17.79
C ASN A 227 -17.71 14.54 -17.53
N SER A 228 -17.03 15.52 -16.94
CA SER A 228 -15.64 15.30 -16.53
C SER A 228 -15.57 14.19 -15.47
N HIS A 229 -14.77 13.14 -15.72
CA HIS A 229 -14.57 12.10 -14.72
C HIS A 229 -13.61 12.55 -13.60
N TYR A 230 -12.78 13.56 -13.87
CA TYR A 230 -11.77 14.04 -12.94
C TYR A 230 -12.05 15.46 -12.44
N PRO A 231 -11.76 15.78 -11.16
CA PRO A 231 -11.15 14.92 -10.14
C PRO A 231 -12.04 13.74 -9.72
N TRP A 232 -11.49 12.53 -9.64
CA TRP A 232 -12.29 11.32 -9.41
C TRP A 232 -13.10 11.28 -8.10
N PRO A 233 -12.73 11.98 -7.00
CA PRO A 233 -13.52 11.94 -5.77
C PRO A 233 -14.97 12.44 -5.92
N TYR A 234 -15.25 13.29 -6.91
CA TYR A 234 -16.62 13.75 -7.20
C TYR A 234 -17.48 12.70 -7.92
N ASN A 235 -16.84 11.70 -8.52
CA ASN A 235 -17.50 10.71 -9.39
C ASN A 235 -17.38 9.27 -8.85
N PHE A 236 -16.71 9.08 -7.72
CA PHE A 236 -16.56 7.78 -7.08
C PHE A 236 -16.46 7.93 -5.56
N GLU A 237 -17.27 7.16 -4.84
CA GLU A 237 -17.36 7.26 -3.38
C GLU A 237 -17.23 5.93 -2.64
N ARG A 238 -17.34 4.79 -3.33
CA ARG A 238 -17.40 3.47 -2.68
C ARG A 238 -16.14 3.22 -1.85
N GLY A 239 -16.31 2.94 -0.56
CA GLY A 239 -15.23 2.67 0.39
C GLY A 239 -14.38 3.89 0.74
N MET A 240 -14.82 5.10 0.38
CA MET A 240 -14.19 6.37 0.72
C MET A 240 -14.92 7.02 1.91
N PRO A 241 -14.28 7.93 2.67
CA PRO A 241 -14.94 8.55 3.82
C PRO A 241 -16.12 9.47 3.44
N TRP A 242 -16.27 9.78 2.15
CA TRP A 242 -17.41 10.55 1.62
C TRP A 242 -18.56 9.71 1.06
N GLU A 243 -18.53 8.37 1.20
CA GLU A 243 -19.60 7.47 0.74
C GLU A 243 -20.97 7.86 1.32
N GLY A 244 -21.93 8.18 0.45
CA GLY A 244 -23.29 8.58 0.82
C GLY A 244 -23.43 10.02 1.35
N ILE A 245 -22.32 10.74 1.52
CA ILE A 245 -22.29 12.13 2.01
C ILE A 245 -21.95 13.10 0.86
N GLY A 246 -21.08 12.68 -0.06
CA GLY A 246 -20.55 13.48 -1.16
C GLY A 246 -19.25 14.22 -0.78
N TYR A 247 -18.32 14.27 -1.72
CA TYR A 247 -16.96 14.75 -1.50
C TYR A 247 -16.87 16.21 -1.03
N ASP A 248 -17.69 17.12 -1.58
CA ASP A 248 -17.71 18.53 -1.16
C ASP A 248 -18.10 18.70 0.30
N LYS A 249 -19.10 17.94 0.77
CA LYS A 249 -19.54 18.01 2.16
C LYS A 249 -18.47 17.46 3.09
N TRP A 250 -17.92 16.30 2.75
CA TRP A 250 -16.85 15.66 3.52
C TRP A 250 -15.62 16.56 3.65
N LYS A 251 -15.14 17.13 2.54
CA LYS A 251 -13.94 17.99 2.52
C LYS A 251 -14.07 19.25 3.38
N ASN A 252 -15.29 19.76 3.60
CA ASN A 252 -15.53 20.94 4.43
C ASN A 252 -15.65 20.61 5.94
N HIS A 253 -15.57 19.34 6.32
CA HIS A 253 -15.70 18.86 7.70
C HIS A 253 -14.41 18.26 8.29
N ASP A 254 -13.39 17.98 7.46
CA ASP A 254 -12.04 17.54 7.84
C ASP A 254 -11.06 18.72 7.92
#